data_AF-A0A822GAN4-F1
#
_entry.id   AF-A0A822GAN4-F1
#
_cell.length_a   1.000
_cell.length_b   1.000
_cell.length_c   1.000
_cell.angle_alpha   90.00
_cell.angle_beta   90.00
_cell.angle_gamma   90.00
#
_symmetry.space_group_name_H-M   'P 1'
#
loop_
_entity.id
_entity.type
_entity.pdbx_description
1 polymer ?
#
loop_
_entity_poly.entity_id
_entity_poly.type
_entity_poly.pdbx_seq_one_letter_code
_entity_poly.pdbx_strand_id
1 'polypeptide(L)'
;NACGNVILNPLICENVLFILCGPDNKNLNATRTEVYISHEPDGTSVKNMIHFAQMFLSKQFQAYDYSSADKNRLHYNQTTPPIYSIRPMKVPTAIFSSGEDWLADPEDVAFILDNIQNLVYKKYIPDYNHLDFVWALTANKVIYQDLINQMQKYHPSK
;
A
#
# COMPACT_ATOMS: atom_id res chain seq x y z
N ASN A 1 -8.86 16.15 23.76
CA ASN A 1 -9.01 15.62 22.39
C ASN A 1 -8.88 16.73 21.39
N ALA A 2 -7.77 16.78 20.66
CA ALA A 2 -7.52 17.81 19.65
C ALA A 2 -8.58 17.82 18.53
N CYS A 3 -9.26 16.68 18.29
CA CYS A 3 -10.30 16.53 17.27
C CYS A 3 -11.74 16.59 17.82
N GLY A 4 -11.93 16.91 19.10
CA GLY A 4 -13.26 16.97 19.73
C GLY A 4 -13.95 18.33 19.64
N ASN A 5 -13.28 19.35 19.08
CA ASN A 5 -13.80 20.72 18.99
C ASN A 5 -13.99 21.11 17.53
N VAL A 6 -15.24 21.47 17.20
CA VAL A 6 -15.83 21.84 15.89
C VAL A 6 -15.11 22.99 15.16
N ILE A 7 -14.04 23.54 15.74
CA ILE A 7 -13.33 24.74 15.26
C ILE A 7 -12.22 24.37 14.27
N LEU A 8 -11.66 23.16 14.33
CA LEU A 8 -10.73 22.68 13.31
C LEU A 8 -11.53 22.10 12.15
N ASN A 9 -11.38 22.71 10.97
CA ASN A 9 -11.97 22.28 9.71
C ASN A 9 -11.78 20.75 9.55
N PRO A 10 -12.82 19.97 9.19
CA PRO A 10 -12.69 18.52 8.98
C PRO A 10 -11.52 18.13 8.07
N LEU A 11 -11.10 18.99 7.13
CA LEU A 11 -9.90 18.84 6.30
C LEU A 11 -8.55 18.85 7.05
N ILE A 12 -8.45 19.47 8.22
CA ILE A 12 -7.22 19.46 9.04
C ILE A 12 -7.20 18.22 9.95
N CYS A 13 -8.37 17.65 10.24
CA CYS A 13 -8.52 16.36 10.94
C CYS A 13 -8.59 15.16 9.98
N GLU A 14 -8.69 15.40 8.67
CA GLU A 14 -8.43 14.41 7.62
C GLU A 14 -6.96 14.02 7.69
N ASN A 15 -6.73 12.87 8.31
CA ASN A 15 -5.44 12.24 8.46
C ASN A 15 -4.76 12.14 7.07
N VAL A 16 -3.45 12.38 7.01
CA VAL A 16 -2.62 12.17 5.80
C VAL A 16 -2.89 10.80 5.17
N LEU A 17 -3.27 9.79 5.98
CA LEU A 17 -3.76 8.51 5.50
C LEU A 17 -4.93 8.63 4.52
N PHE A 18 -6.00 9.37 4.84
CA PHE A 18 -7.19 9.43 3.97
C PHE A 18 -6.92 10.14 2.65
N ILE A 19 -6.02 11.11 2.64
CA ILE A 19 -5.62 11.83 1.42
C ILE A 19 -4.89 10.91 0.44
N LEU A 20 -4.14 9.92 0.95
CA LEU A 20 -3.30 9.04 0.13
C LEU A 20 -3.99 7.74 -0.28
N CYS A 21 -5.10 7.37 0.36
CA CYS A 21 -5.61 5.99 0.30
C CYS A 21 -6.85 5.77 -0.58
N GLY A 22 -7.59 6.82 -0.96
CA GLY A 22 -8.81 6.66 -1.78
C GLY A 22 -10.06 7.31 -1.17
N PRO A 23 -11.17 7.31 -1.90
CA PRO A 23 -12.41 7.94 -1.46
C PRO A 23 -13.04 7.17 -0.30
N ASP A 24 -13.77 7.88 0.59
CA ASP A 24 -14.64 7.23 1.58
C ASP A 24 -15.80 6.52 0.86
N ASN A 25 -15.95 5.23 1.14
CA ASN A 25 -16.95 4.35 0.54
C ASN A 25 -17.87 3.69 1.58
N LYS A 26 -17.96 4.26 2.79
CA LYS A 26 -18.82 3.78 3.90
C LYS A 26 -18.46 2.40 4.46
N ASN A 27 -17.35 1.79 4.04
CA ASN A 27 -16.89 0.51 4.57
C ASN A 27 -16.15 0.67 5.91
N LEU A 28 -15.82 1.89 6.31
CA LEU A 28 -15.14 2.18 7.58
C LEU A 28 -16.12 2.19 8.77
N ASN A 29 -15.71 1.61 9.91
CA ASN A 29 -16.44 1.79 11.16
C ASN A 29 -16.19 3.20 11.74
N ALA A 30 -17.10 4.13 11.45
CA ALA A 30 -16.98 5.52 11.89
C ALA A 30 -16.82 5.69 13.41
N THR A 31 -17.40 4.79 14.24
CA THR A 31 -17.26 4.86 15.71
C THR A 31 -15.86 4.50 16.20
N ARG A 32 -15.01 3.91 15.34
CA ARG A 32 -13.62 3.59 15.63
C ARG A 32 -12.62 4.58 15.04
N THR A 33 -13.08 5.66 14.42
CA THR A 33 -12.21 6.69 13.81
C THR A 33 -11.15 7.21 14.79
N GLU A 34 -11.53 7.48 16.03
CA GLU A 34 -10.59 7.94 17.07
C GLU A 34 -9.47 6.93 17.35
N VAL A 35 -9.74 5.63 17.24
CA VAL A 35 -8.73 4.58 17.38
C VAL A 35 -7.77 4.61 16.20
N TYR A 36 -8.29 4.72 14.97
CA TYR A 36 -7.45 4.74 13.77
C TYR A 36 -6.50 5.94 13.76
N ILE A 37 -7.02 7.15 13.98
CA ILE A 37 -6.22 8.38 13.93
C ILE A 37 -5.28 8.58 15.13
N SER A 38 -5.50 7.87 16.24
CA SER A 38 -4.58 7.92 17.39
C SER A 38 -3.40 6.96 17.26
N HIS A 39 -3.50 5.98 16.36
CA HIS A 39 -2.46 4.98 16.10
C HIS A 39 -1.80 5.17 14.73
N GLU A 40 -2.45 5.89 13.82
CA GLU A 40 -1.91 6.18 12.49
C GLU A 40 -1.83 7.69 12.22
N PRO A 41 -0.73 8.17 11.62
CA PRO A 41 0.45 7.40 11.22
C PRO A 41 1.34 7.04 12.43
N ASP A 42 1.91 5.83 12.45
CA ASP A 42 2.90 5.39 13.46
C ASP A 42 4.35 5.89 13.15
N GLY A 43 4.46 6.89 12.28
CA GLY A 43 5.72 7.56 11.93
C GLY A 43 6.51 6.90 10.79
N THR A 44 7.24 7.73 10.03
CA THR A 44 8.20 7.30 9.01
C THR A 44 9.29 8.35 8.83
N SER A 45 10.40 8.01 8.17
CA SER A 45 11.47 8.98 7.91
C SER A 45 11.15 9.90 6.73
N VAL A 46 11.63 11.15 6.78
CA VAL A 46 11.55 12.08 5.63
C VAL A 46 12.19 11.48 4.38
N LYS A 47 13.28 10.71 4.55
CA LYS A 47 13.95 10.00 3.45
C LYS A 47 13.02 9.01 2.75
N ASN A 48 12.18 8.31 3.51
CA ASN A 48 11.18 7.40 2.94
C ASN A 48 10.15 8.16 2.09
N MET A 49 9.63 9.27 2.60
CA MET A 49 8.68 10.11 1.84
C MET A 49 9.31 10.67 0.56
N ILE A 50 10.58 11.09 0.60
CA ILE A 50 11.32 11.51 -0.59
C ILE A 50 11.48 10.34 -1.57
N HIS A 51 11.72 9.12 -1.09
CA HIS A 51 11.82 7.94 -1.97
C HIS A 51 10.51 7.66 -2.71
N PHE A 52 9.36 7.73 -2.03
CA PHE A 52 8.05 7.63 -2.67
C PHE A 52 7.87 8.70 -3.75
N ALA A 53 8.22 9.96 -3.46
CA ALA A 53 8.18 11.03 -4.44
C ALA A 53 9.11 10.77 -5.64
N GLN A 54 10.31 10.23 -5.42
CA GLN A 54 11.24 9.83 -6.48
C GLN A 54 10.63 8.76 -7.39
N MET A 55 10.00 7.73 -6.84
CA MET A 55 9.34 6.68 -7.63
C MET A 55 8.16 7.24 -8.44
N PHE A 56 7.35 8.11 -7.82
CA PHE A 56 6.24 8.77 -8.52
C PHE A 56 6.71 9.62 -9.71
N LEU A 57 7.82 10.35 -9.55
CA LEU A 57 8.39 11.22 -10.59
C LEU A 57 9.13 10.42 -11.68
N SER A 58 9.91 9.40 -11.30
CA SER A 58 10.72 8.62 -12.24
C SER A 58 9.91 7.58 -13.00
N LYS A 59 8.74 7.17 -12.47
CA LYS A 59 7.95 6.02 -12.94
C LYS A 59 8.76 4.72 -12.94
N GLN A 60 9.69 4.58 -11.99
CA GLN A 60 10.55 3.41 -11.86
C GLN A 60 10.51 2.86 -10.44
N PHE A 61 10.36 1.54 -10.33
CA PHE A 61 10.61 0.83 -9.08
C PHE A 61 12.12 0.63 -8.91
N GLN A 62 12.75 1.49 -8.12
CA GLN A 62 14.21 1.55 -7.97
C GLN A 62 14.62 1.92 -6.53
N ALA A 63 15.89 1.75 -6.21
CA ALA A 63 16.45 2.20 -4.94
C ALA A 63 16.44 3.74 -4.82
N TYR A 64 16.65 4.24 -3.60
CA TYR A 64 16.70 5.67 -3.31
C TYR A 64 17.79 6.39 -4.12
N ASP A 65 17.46 7.49 -4.78
CA ASP A 65 18.45 8.32 -5.46
C ASP A 65 19.05 9.35 -4.49
N TYR A 66 20.35 9.26 -4.22
CA TYR A 66 21.05 10.24 -3.39
C TYR A 66 21.33 11.58 -4.10
N SER A 67 20.80 11.77 -5.31
CA SER A 67 20.92 12.98 -6.12
C SER A 67 22.36 13.37 -6.43
N SER A 68 23.28 12.39 -6.37
CA SER A 68 24.71 12.56 -6.60
C SER A 68 25.30 11.22 -7.01
N ALA A 69 26.05 11.22 -8.12
CA ALA A 69 26.72 10.02 -8.64
C ALA A 69 27.70 9.43 -7.60
N ASP A 70 28.41 10.27 -6.87
CA ASP A 70 29.36 9.82 -5.84
C ASP A 70 28.63 9.23 -4.64
N LYS A 71 27.54 9.85 -4.18
CA LYS A 71 26.74 9.28 -3.08
C LYS A 71 26.08 7.96 -3.51
N ASN A 72 25.52 7.88 -4.71
CA ASN A 72 24.99 6.63 -5.26
C ASN A 72 26.09 5.57 -5.34
N ARG A 73 27.31 5.93 -5.76
CA ARG A 73 28.45 5.01 -5.82
C ARG A 73 28.83 4.50 -4.43
N LEU A 74 28.82 5.35 -3.41
CA LEU A 74 29.08 4.96 -2.02
C LEU A 74 28.04 3.94 -1.49
N HIS A 75 26.79 4.01 -1.96
CA HIS A 75 25.71 3.13 -1.51
C HIS A 75 25.51 1.88 -2.37
N TYR A 76 25.77 1.96 -3.68
CA TYR A 76 25.37 0.94 -4.66
C TYR A 76 26.53 0.42 -5.51
N ASN A 77 27.74 0.96 -5.38
CA ASN A 77 28.89 0.72 -6.28
C ASN A 77 28.62 1.10 -7.75
N GLN A 78 27.56 1.87 -8.00
CA GLN A 78 27.19 2.41 -9.31
C GLN A 78 26.67 3.85 -9.16
N THR A 79 26.70 4.63 -10.23
CA THR A 79 26.39 6.08 -10.19
C THR A 79 24.89 6.40 -10.18
N THR A 80 24.04 5.42 -10.50
CA THR A 80 22.58 5.53 -10.51
C THR A 80 21.97 4.54 -9.52
N PRO A 81 20.77 4.79 -8.98
CA PRO A 81 20.09 3.80 -8.16
C PRO A 81 19.78 2.52 -8.98
N PRO A 82 20.00 1.32 -8.44
CA PRO A 82 19.60 0.09 -9.11
C PRO A 82 18.08 -0.02 -9.24
N ILE A 83 17.61 -0.50 -10.39
CA ILE A 83 16.20 -0.79 -10.67
C ILE A 83 15.86 -2.18 -10.13
N TYR A 84 14.70 -2.29 -9.48
CA TYR A 84 14.15 -3.55 -9.03
C TYR A 84 13.23 -4.13 -10.09
N SER A 85 13.47 -5.39 -10.48
CA SER A 85 12.55 -6.15 -11.33
C SER A 85 11.75 -7.13 -10.48
N ILE A 86 10.43 -7.19 -10.70
CA ILE A 86 9.54 -8.16 -10.06
C ILE A 86 9.62 -9.54 -10.74
N ARG A 87 10.02 -9.60 -12.03
CA ARG A 87 10.13 -10.84 -12.81
C ARG A 87 10.95 -11.95 -12.14
N PRO A 88 12.13 -11.71 -11.54
CA PRO A 88 12.89 -12.78 -10.89
C PRO A 88 12.27 -13.29 -9.57
N MET A 89 11.18 -12.70 -9.07
CA MET A 89 10.54 -13.14 -7.83
C MET A 89 9.87 -14.51 -8.02
N LYS A 90 10.41 -15.53 -7.33
CA LYS A 90 9.94 -16.92 -7.39
C LYS A 90 8.95 -17.28 -6.28
N VAL A 91 8.72 -16.40 -5.32
CA VAL A 91 7.85 -16.68 -4.17
C VAL A 91 6.40 -16.84 -4.64
N PRO A 92 5.71 -17.93 -4.26
CA PRO A 92 4.27 -18.07 -4.48
C PRO A 92 3.53 -16.87 -3.90
N THR A 93 2.86 -16.09 -4.75
CA THR A 93 2.27 -14.80 -4.34
C THR A 93 0.77 -14.80 -4.62
N ALA A 94 -0.03 -14.43 -3.62
CA ALA A 94 -1.44 -14.14 -3.75
C ALA A 94 -1.63 -12.61 -3.74
N ILE A 95 -2.38 -12.05 -4.70
CA ILE A 95 -2.62 -10.62 -4.80
C ILE A 95 -4.11 -10.32 -4.60
N PHE A 96 -4.41 -9.40 -3.69
CA PHE A 96 -5.73 -8.78 -3.56
C PHE A 96 -5.59 -7.32 -3.99
N SER A 97 -6.42 -6.85 -4.89
CA SER A 97 -6.41 -5.49 -5.42
C SER A 97 -7.81 -4.92 -5.56
N SER A 98 -7.94 -3.61 -5.77
CA SER A 98 -9.23 -2.94 -5.80
C SER A 98 -9.29 -1.79 -6.79
N GLY A 99 -10.51 -1.29 -7.05
CA GLY A 99 -10.76 -0.29 -8.10
C GLY A 99 -10.63 1.15 -7.66
N GLU A 100 -10.95 1.45 -6.39
CA GLU A 100 -10.93 2.81 -5.83
C GLU A 100 -9.65 3.09 -5.02
N ASP A 101 -8.59 2.28 -5.20
CA ASP A 101 -7.30 2.47 -4.54
C ASP A 101 -6.48 3.52 -5.28
N TRP A 102 -6.13 4.61 -4.60
CA TRP A 102 -5.31 5.70 -5.16
C TRP A 102 -3.80 5.45 -5.06
N LEU A 103 -3.36 4.51 -4.22
CA LEU A 103 -1.95 4.25 -3.98
C LEU A 103 -1.46 3.01 -4.71
N ALA A 104 -2.25 1.93 -4.69
CA ALA A 104 -2.05 0.73 -5.48
C ALA A 104 -3.12 0.68 -6.59
N ASP A 105 -3.07 1.68 -7.48
CA ASP A 105 -4.09 1.85 -8.49
C ASP A 105 -4.16 0.67 -9.48
N PRO A 106 -5.30 0.50 -10.19
CA PRO A 106 -5.47 -0.62 -11.11
C PRO A 106 -4.45 -0.68 -12.26
N GLU A 107 -3.87 0.44 -12.68
CA GLU A 107 -2.88 0.50 -13.76
C GLU A 107 -1.53 -0.08 -13.29
N ASP A 108 -1.03 0.39 -12.15
CA ASP A 108 0.20 -0.12 -11.54
C ASP A 108 0.05 -1.60 -11.11
N VAL A 109 -1.12 -1.99 -10.59
CA VAL A 109 -1.41 -3.40 -10.28
C VAL A 109 -1.43 -4.26 -11.54
N ALA A 110 -1.99 -3.79 -12.65
CA ALA A 110 -1.96 -4.52 -13.91
C ALA A 110 -0.52 -4.77 -14.38
N PHE A 111 0.35 -3.76 -14.27
CA PHE A 111 1.78 -3.93 -14.54
C PHE A 111 2.43 -5.02 -13.66
N ILE A 112 2.11 -5.06 -12.36
CA ILE A 112 2.62 -6.10 -11.45
C ILE A 112 2.13 -7.49 -11.90
N LEU A 113 0.84 -7.62 -12.18
CA LEU A 113 0.22 -8.89 -12.59
C LEU A 113 0.79 -9.44 -13.90
N ASP A 114 1.18 -8.57 -14.83
CA ASP A 114 1.79 -8.97 -16.10
C ASP A 114 3.27 -9.41 -15.96
N ASN A 115 3.93 -8.99 -14.88
CA ASN A 115 5.37 -9.24 -14.69
C ASN A 115 5.69 -10.29 -13.61
N ILE A 116 4.76 -10.57 -12.70
CA ILE A 116 4.94 -11.58 -11.65
C ILE A 116 4.94 -13.01 -12.22
N GLN A 117 5.93 -13.82 -11.85
CA GLN A 117 6.09 -15.16 -12.43
C GLN A 117 5.36 -16.27 -11.66
N ASN A 118 5.21 -16.13 -10.33
CA ASN A 118 4.61 -17.15 -9.47
C ASN A 118 3.35 -16.62 -8.77
N LEU A 119 2.36 -16.20 -9.57
CA LEU A 119 1.06 -15.77 -9.07
C LEU A 119 0.17 -17.00 -8.82
N VAL A 120 -0.18 -17.24 -7.57
CA VAL A 120 -0.96 -18.43 -7.17
C VAL A 120 -2.44 -18.13 -6.92
N TYR A 121 -2.76 -16.85 -6.70
CA TYR A 121 -4.13 -16.39 -6.51
C TYR A 121 -4.22 -14.90 -6.83
N LYS A 122 -5.34 -14.48 -7.41
CA LYS A 122 -5.67 -13.06 -7.54
C LYS A 122 -7.16 -12.81 -7.26
N LYS A 123 -7.46 -11.71 -6.59
CA LYS A 123 -8.84 -11.23 -6.40
C LYS A 123 -8.89 -9.72 -6.54
N TYR A 124 -9.83 -9.25 -7.35
CA TYR A 124 -10.11 -7.83 -7.56
C TYR A 124 -11.43 -7.46 -6.86
N ILE A 125 -11.42 -6.38 -6.09
CA ILE A 125 -12.58 -5.86 -5.35
C ILE A 125 -12.86 -4.43 -5.85
N PRO A 126 -13.82 -4.22 -6.76
CA PRO A 126 -14.01 -2.93 -7.42
C PRO A 126 -14.20 -1.77 -6.43
N ASP A 127 -15.06 -1.95 -5.43
CA ASP A 127 -15.50 -0.85 -4.56
C ASP A 127 -14.57 -0.55 -3.39
N TYR A 128 -13.43 -1.25 -3.26
CA TYR A 128 -12.48 -1.06 -2.16
C TYR A 128 -11.46 0.05 -2.48
N ASN A 129 -11.13 0.85 -1.47
CA ASN A 129 -9.96 1.73 -1.46
C ASN A 129 -8.77 1.05 -0.75
N HIS A 130 -7.66 1.77 -0.60
CA HIS A 130 -6.43 1.24 -0.01
C HIS A 130 -6.58 0.76 1.46
N LEU A 131 -7.42 1.42 2.25
CA LEU A 131 -7.57 1.13 3.68
C LEU A 131 -8.56 -0.02 3.95
N ASP A 132 -9.43 -0.32 2.98
CA ASP A 132 -10.45 -1.36 3.15
C ASP A 132 -9.88 -2.77 3.32
N PHE A 133 -8.67 -3.02 2.81
CA PHE A 133 -7.97 -4.28 3.03
C PHE A 133 -7.72 -4.56 4.52
N VAL A 134 -7.71 -3.52 5.36
CA VAL A 134 -7.46 -3.62 6.80
C VAL A 134 -8.70 -3.22 7.61
N TRP A 135 -9.42 -2.17 7.20
CA TRP A 135 -10.45 -1.53 8.02
C TRP A 135 -11.89 -1.69 7.52
N ALA A 136 -12.11 -2.27 6.34
CA ALA A 136 -13.47 -2.49 5.89
C ALA A 136 -14.21 -3.43 6.84
N LEU A 137 -15.44 -3.05 7.20
CA LEU A 137 -16.39 -3.90 7.94
C LEU A 137 -16.62 -5.25 7.23
N THR A 138 -16.42 -5.30 5.92
CA THR A 138 -16.60 -6.48 5.07
C THR A 138 -15.31 -7.25 4.80
N ALA A 139 -14.13 -6.75 5.18
CA ALA A 139 -12.84 -7.38 4.86
C ALA A 139 -12.76 -8.85 5.31
N ASN A 140 -13.37 -9.18 6.45
CA ASN A 140 -13.41 -10.53 6.97
C ASN A 140 -14.14 -11.53 6.06
N LYS A 141 -15.18 -11.08 5.35
CA LYS A 141 -15.98 -11.89 4.42
C LYS A 141 -15.40 -11.86 3.01
N VAL A 142 -14.89 -10.70 2.60
CA VAL A 142 -14.44 -10.46 1.22
C VAL A 142 -13.01 -10.93 1.01
N ILE A 143 -12.12 -10.84 1.99
CA ILE A 143 -10.68 -11.09 1.79
C ILE A 143 -10.15 -12.17 2.74
N TYR A 144 -10.46 -12.07 4.03
CA TYR A 144 -9.75 -12.88 5.04
C TYR A 144 -10.04 -14.38 4.92
N GLN A 145 -11.26 -14.78 4.51
CA GLN A 145 -11.54 -16.20 4.25
C GLN A 145 -10.71 -16.75 3.09
N ASP A 146 -10.57 -15.99 2.00
CA ASP A 146 -9.75 -16.41 0.86
C ASP A 146 -8.27 -16.49 1.23
N LEU A 147 -7.78 -15.52 2.03
CA LEU A 147 -6.42 -15.54 2.59
C LEU A 147 -6.16 -16.80 3.42
N ILE A 148 -7.07 -17.13 4.36
CA ILE A 148 -6.97 -18.33 5.21
C ILE A 148 -6.99 -19.59 4.34
N ASN A 149 -7.84 -19.65 3.32
CA ASN A 149 -7.91 -20.77 2.39
C ASN A 149 -6.59 -20.94 1.61
N GLN A 150 -5.95 -19.85 1.17
CA GLN A 150 -4.64 -19.93 0.54
C GLN A 150 -3.59 -20.45 1.54
N MET A 151 -3.58 -19.96 2.78
CA MET A 151 -2.66 -20.45 3.81
C MET A 151 -2.84 -21.95 4.07
N GLN A 152 -4.07 -22.42 4.23
CA GLN A 152 -4.38 -23.84 4.47
C GLN A 152 -4.01 -24.72 3.27
N LYS A 153 -4.13 -24.22 2.04
CA LYS A 153 -3.73 -24.94 0.82
C LYS A 153 -2.22 -25.22 0.79
N TYR A 154 -1.40 -24.27 1.25
CA TYR A 154 0.07 -24.42 1.27
C TYR A 154 0.62 -24.97 2.58
N HIS A 155 -0.16 -24.87 3.67
CA HIS A 155 0.17 -25.36 5.01
C HIS A 155 -1.04 -26.07 5.63
N PRO A 156 -1.44 -27.23 5.11
CA PRO A 156 -2.55 -27.97 5.68
C PRO A 156 -2.23 -28.35 7.12
N SER A 157 -3.16 -28.04 8.03
CA SER A 157 -3.11 -28.55 9.41
C SER A 157 -2.99 -30.07 9.36
N LYS A 158 -2.03 -30.62 10.12
CA LYS A 158 -1.92 -32.06 10.31
C LYS A 158 -3.15 -32.63 11.00
#